data_AF-A0A3D9MHL1-F1
#
_entry.id   AF-A0A3D9MHL1-F1
#
_cell.length_a   1.000
_cell.length_b   1.000
_cell.length_c   1.000
_cell.angle_alpha   90.00
_cell.angle_beta   90.00
_cell.angle_gamma   90.00
#
_symmetry.space_group_name_H-M   'P 1'
#
loop_
_entity.id
_entity.type
_entity.pdbx_description
1 polymer ?
#
loop_
_entity_poly.entity_id
_entity_poly.type
_entity_poly.pdbx_seq_one_letter_code
_entity_poly.pdbx_strand_id
1 'polypeptide(L)' 'MIRLILLYFIAFFLAFLGFVAVELFVKVYVAIFYGGGFGWDIRDTKFVIVNGTLMGLVFSVLATVAWVRNRR' A
#
# COMPACT_ATOMS: atom_id res chain seq x y z
N MET A 1 -5.33 12.81 20.48
CA MET A 1 -4.25 13.06 19.50
C MET A 1 -3.50 11.77 19.16
N ILE A 2 -2.90 11.07 20.13
CA ILE A 2 -2.15 9.80 19.89
C ILE A 2 -2.98 8.74 19.13
N ARG A 3 -4.23 8.50 19.53
CA ARG A 3 -5.13 7.54 18.84
C ARG A 3 -5.36 7.86 17.35
N LEU A 4 -5.37 9.14 16.97
CA LEU A 4 -5.58 9.57 15.58
C LEU A 4 -4.31 9.35 14.75
N ILE A 5 -3.15 9.71 15.32
CA ILE A 5 -1.84 9.48 14.69
C ILE A 5 -1.63 7.99 14.43
N LEU A 6 -1.96 7.15 15.41
CA LEU A 6 -1.84 5.70 15.30
C LEU A 6 -2.76 5.14 14.20
N LEU A 7 -3.96 5.71 14.05
CA LEU A 7 -4.90 5.34 12.99
C LEU A 7 -4.38 5.75 11.60
N TYR A 8 -3.71 6.89 11.46
CA TYR A 8 -3.04 7.28 10.21
C TYR A 8 -1.91 6.32 9.85
N PHE A 9 -1.05 5.98 10.80
CA PHE A 9 0.02 5.02 10.55
C PHE A 9 -0.54 3.67 10.11
N ILE A 10 -1.54 3.14 10.83
CA ILE A 10 -2.18 1.86 10.45
C ILE A 10 -2.76 1.95 9.03
N ALA A 11 -3.55 2.99 8.73
CA ALA A 11 -4.17 3.15 7.42
C ALA A 11 -3.13 3.28 6.30
N PHE A 12 -2.06 4.04 6.54
CA PHE A 12 -0.95 4.19 5.62
C PHE A 12 -0.26 2.85 5.36
N PHE A 13 0.14 2.13 6.41
CA PHE A 13 0.85 0.85 6.29
C PHE A 13 -0.01 -0.22 5.64
N LEU A 14 -1.31 -0.29 5.95
CA LEU A 14 -2.24 -1.22 5.30
C LEU A 14 -2.35 -0.97 3.80
N ALA A 15 -2.50 0.29 3.39
CA ALA A 15 -2.56 0.64 1.97
C ALA A 15 -1.24 0.37 1.25
N PHE A 16 -0.11 0.70 1.89
CA PHE A 16 1.22 0.44 1.35
C PHE A 16 1.46 -1.07 1.17
N LEU A 17 1.17 -1.88 2.19
CA LEU A 17 1.30 -3.33 2.14
C LEU A 17 0.36 -3.95 1.11
N GLY A 18 -0.85 -3.41 0.94
CA GLY A 18 -1.76 -3.81 -0.13
C GLY A 18 -1.13 -3.63 -1.51
N PHE A 19 -0.44 -2.51 -1.73
CA PHE A 19 0.24 -2.24 -3.00
C PHE A 19 1.43 -3.20 -3.23
N VAL A 20 2.22 -3.46 -2.19
CA VAL A 20 3.31 -4.48 -2.23
C VAL A 20 2.75 -5.85 -2.57
N ALA A 21 1.64 -6.25 -1.95
CA ALA A 21 1.01 -7.55 -2.15
C ALA A 21 0.49 -7.72 -3.58
N VAL A 22 -0.10 -6.68 -4.17
CA VAL A 22 -0.55 -6.70 -5.57
C VAL A 22 0.64 -6.89 -6.51
N GLU A 23 1.71 -6.12 -6.33
CA GLU A 23 2.90 -6.25 -7.19
C GLU A 23 3.55 -7.64 -7.07
N LEU A 24 3.70 -8.14 -5.84
CA LEU A 24 4.20 -9.49 -5.59
C LEU A 24 3.33 -10.55 -6.26
N PHE A 25 2.00 -10.43 -6.13
CA PHE A 25 1.07 -11.36 -6.75
C PHE A 25 1.19 -11.36 -8.27
N VAL A 26 1.28 -10.18 -8.89
CA VAL A 26 1.49 -10.03 -10.33
C VAL A 26 2.80 -10.69 -10.76
N LYS A 27 3.91 -10.45 -10.05
CA LYS A 27 5.21 -11.04 -10.37
C LYS A 27 5.21 -12.56 -10.25
N VAL A 28 4.63 -13.09 -9.18
CA VAL A 28 4.47 -14.54 -8.98
C VAL A 28 3.61 -15.14 -10.09
N TYR A 29 2.49 -14.51 -10.42
CA TYR A 29 1.61 -14.94 -11.49
C TYR A 29 2.36 -15.00 -12.83
N VAL A 30 3.01 -13.91 -13.22
CA VAL A 30 3.77 -13.86 -14.48
C VAL A 30 4.91 -14.88 -14.48
N ALA A 31 5.61 -15.08 -13.36
CA ALA A 31 6.66 -16.08 -13.26
C ALA A 31 6.13 -17.52 -13.44
N ILE A 32 4.93 -17.83 -12.95
CA ILE A 32 4.29 -19.14 -13.13
C ILE A 32 3.94 -19.39 -14.61
N PHE A 33 3.37 -18.40 -15.29
CA PHE A 33 2.86 -18.58 -16.66
C PHE A 33 3.90 -18.35 -17.76
N TYR A 34 4.86 -17.46 -17.53
CA TYR A 34 5.84 -17.02 -18.53
C TYR A 34 7.29 -17.38 -18.17
N GLY A 35 7.53 -18.02 -17.01
CA GLY A 35 8.85 -18.52 -16.58
C GLY A 35 9.64 -17.55 -15.68
N GLY A 36 10.81 -18.00 -15.20
CA GLY A 36 11.58 -17.33 -14.14
C GLY A 36 12.24 -15.98 -14.47
N GLY A 37 12.04 -15.43 -15.67
CA GLY A 37 12.62 -14.14 -16.08
C GLY A 37 11.97 -12.91 -15.44
N PHE A 38 10.84 -13.07 -14.77
CA PHE A 38 10.01 -11.98 -14.24
C PHE A 38 10.19 -11.76 -12.73
N GLY A 39 11.43 -11.84 -12.27
CA GLY A 39 11.79 -11.57 -10.87
C GLY A 39 11.60 -10.09 -10.46
N TRP A 40 11.78 -9.84 -9.17
CA TRP A 40 11.71 -8.50 -8.60
C TRP A 40 12.91 -7.66 -9.03
N ASP A 41 12.64 -6.51 -9.68
CA ASP A 41 13.63 -5.56 -10.16
C ASP A 41 13.56 -4.24 -9.35
N ILE A 42 14.61 -3.44 -9.42
CA ILE A 42 14.69 -2.13 -8.76
C ILE A 42 13.62 -1.15 -9.26
N ARG A 43 13.15 -1.34 -10.49
CA ARG A 43 12.01 -0.59 -11.05
C ARG A 43 10.71 -0.89 -10.32
N ASP A 44 10.50 -2.14 -9.92
CA ASP A 44 9.32 -2.56 -9.15
C ASP A 44 9.37 -1.97 -7.74
N THR A 45 10.54 -1.97 -7.11
CA THR A 45 10.76 -1.28 -5.82
C THR A 45 10.38 0.20 -5.92
N LYS A 46 10.85 0.91 -6.95
CA LYS A 46 10.52 2.33 -7.16
C LYS A 46 9.02 2.52 -7.38
N PHE A 47 8.41 1.67 -8.20
CA PHE A 47 6.99 1.70 -8.48
C PHE A 47 6.15 1.52 -7.21
N VAL A 48 6.47 0.52 -6.39
CA VAL A 48 5.76 0.23 -5.14
C VAL A 48 5.99 1.33 -4.10
N ILE A 49 7.21 1.87 -3.98
CA ILE A 49 7.48 2.97 -3.04
C ILE A 49 6.66 4.20 -3.42
N VAL A 50 6.70 4.64 -4.67
CA VAL A 50 6.01 5.87 -5.10
C VAL A 50 4.50 5.71 -4.99
N ASN A 51 3.95 4.67 -5.61
CA ASN A 51 2.50 4.50 -5.66
C ASN A 51 1.93 4.03 -4.31
N GLY A 52 2.63 3.15 -3.60
CA GLY A 52 2.25 2.72 -2.26
C GLY A 52 2.24 3.88 -1.27
N THR A 53 3.21 4.81 -1.35
CA THR A 53 3.24 6.00 -0.50
C THR A 53 2.10 6.95 -0.84
N LEU A 54 1.84 7.20 -2.13
CA LEU A 54 0.69 8.00 -2.57
C LEU A 54 -0.63 7.41 -2.06
N MET A 55 -0.81 6.10 -2.19
CA MET A 55 -2.03 5.43 -1.73
C MET A 55 -2.15 5.46 -0.20
N GLY A 56 -1.05 5.30 0.52
CA GLY A 56 -0.99 5.44 1.97
C GLY A 56 -1.43 6.84 2.44
N LEU A 57 -1.02 7.89 1.73
CA LEU A 57 -1.47 9.25 2.01
C LEU A 57 -2.97 9.42 1.77
N VAL A 58 -3.50 8.89 0.66
CA VAL A 58 -4.95 8.91 0.37
C VAL A 58 -5.73 8.20 1.48
N PHE A 59 -5.28 7.03 1.91
CA PHE A 59 -5.91 6.29 3.01
C PHE A 59 -5.82 7.02 4.35
N SER A 60 -4.78 7.82 4.57
CA SER A 60 -4.65 8.68 5.76
C SER A 60 -5.71 9.79 5.77
N VAL A 61 -6.06 10.35 4.60
CA VAL A 61 -7.17 11.30 4.47
C VAL A 61 -8.52 10.60 4.75
N LEU A 62 -8.74 9.41 4.19
CA LEU A 62 -9.95 8.63 4.45
C LEU A 62 -10.10 8.26 5.93
N ALA A 63 -9.00 7.90 6.58
CA ALA A 63 -8.92 7.69 8.02
C ALA A 63 -9.34 8.93 8.83
N THR A 64 -8.96 10.13 8.35
CA THR A 64 -9.38 11.39 8.97
C THR A 64 -10.89 11.55 8.90
N VAL A 65 -11.48 11.31 7.73
CA VAL A 65 -12.93 11.38 7.52
C VAL A 65 -13.66 10.36 8.40
N ALA A 66 -13.18 9.12 8.44
CA ALA A 66 -13.75 8.07 9.28
C ALA A 66 -13.71 8.45 10.77
N TRP A 67 -12.60 9.00 11.23
CA TRP A 67 -12.44 9.44 12.62
C TRP A 67 -13.36 10.60 12.99
N VAL A 68 -13.54 11.58 12.09
CA VAL A 68 -14.48 12.70 12.30
C VAL A 68 -15.92 12.19 12.32
N ARG A 69 -16.28 11.27 11.41
CA ARG A 69 -17.63 10.68 11.36
C ARG A 69 -17.96 9.90 12.62
N ASN A 70 -17.01 9.12 13.15
CA ASN A 70 -17.22 8.30 14.35
C ASN A 70 -17.26 9.11 15.67
N ARG A 71 -17.04 10.42 15.59
CA ARG A 71 -17.13 11.36 16.72
C ARG A 71 -18.41 12.20 16.73
N ARG A 72 -19.19 12.17 15.64
CA ARG A 72 -20.58 12.63 15.64
C ARG A 72 -21.48 11.51 16.16
#